data_AF-A0A2D7DWZ3-F1
#
_entry.id   AF-A0A2D7DWZ3-F1
#
_cell.length_a   1.000
_cell.length_b   1.000
_cell.length_c   1.000
_cell.angle_alpha   90.00
_cell.angle_beta   90.00
_cell.angle_gamma   90.00
#
_symmetry.space_group_name_H-M   'P 1'
#
loop_
_entity.id
_entity.type
_entity.pdbx_description
1 polymer ?
#
loop_
_entity_poly.entity_id
_entity_poly.type
_entity_poly.pdbx_seq_one_letter_code
_entity_poly.pdbx_strand_id
1 'polypeptide(L)'
;MKVFLKALIFCIFFSSTVKANAFSEVFGSEGAAGIGNSKMRSISYTFQYFTLIGSLGYVAKQLYNSGFMEPLGLMPESIHNLSPLAYKDDFLINKYNASAYAVGEKMESLNMLNDYKIKIEKNPFSMRSIESRNNFNFKKSSFLNDERNELINRYLND
;
A
#
# COMPACT_ATOMS: atom_id res chain seq x y z
N MET A 1 -10.98 7.83 -15.37
CA MET A 1 -10.11 8.74 -16.16
C MET A 1 -10.73 9.25 -17.46
N LYS A 2 -11.18 8.39 -18.39
CA LYS A 2 -11.66 8.84 -19.72
C LYS A 2 -12.84 9.83 -19.68
N VAL A 3 -13.76 9.68 -18.72
CA VAL A 3 -14.91 10.59 -18.55
C VAL A 3 -14.48 11.93 -17.94
N PHE A 4 -13.58 11.91 -16.96
CA PHE A 4 -13.02 13.11 -16.34
C PHE A 4 -12.25 13.97 -17.35
N LEU A 5 -11.41 13.35 -18.18
CA LEU A 5 -10.66 14.07 -19.22
C LEU A 5 -11.59 14.70 -20.27
N LYS A 6 -12.66 13.99 -20.66
CA LYS A 6 -13.68 14.52 -21.58
C LYS A 6 -14.46 15.68 -20.96
N ALA A 7 -14.81 15.59 -19.69
CA ALA A 7 -15.49 16.66 -18.96
C ALA A 7 -14.60 17.90 -18.82
N LEU A 8 -13.30 17.71 -18.51
CA LEU A 8 -12.33 18.80 -18.41
C LEU A 8 -12.17 19.54 -19.75
N ILE A 9 -12.02 18.79 -20.85
CA ILE A 9 -11.91 19.35 -22.20
C ILE A 9 -13.20 20.10 -22.58
N PHE A 10 -14.37 19.52 -22.29
CA PHE A 10 -15.65 20.18 -22.57
C PHE A 10 -15.81 21.51 -21.81
N CYS A 11 -15.41 21.57 -20.53
CA CYS A 11 -15.45 22.79 -19.74
C CYS A 11 -14.53 23.90 -20.26
N ILE A 12 -13.36 23.55 -20.82
CA ILE A 12 -12.42 24.53 -21.38
C ILE A 12 -12.95 25.15 -22.68
N PHE A 13 -13.59 24.35 -23.55
CA PHE A 13 -14.09 24.83 -24.85
C PHE A 13 -15.46 25.53 -24.76
N PHE A 14 -16.25 25.28 -23.71
CA PHE A 14 -17.54 25.94 -23.49
C PHE A 14 -17.52 27.06 -22.44
N SER A 15 -16.34 27.50 -21.98
CA SER A 15 -16.26 28.67 -21.11
C SER A 15 -16.69 29.92 -21.89
N SER A 16 -17.87 30.44 -21.56
CA SER A 16 -18.33 31.73 -22.06
C SER A 16 -17.36 32.84 -21.64
N THR A 17 -17.30 33.94 -22.40
CA THR A 17 -16.52 35.11 -22.02
C THR A 17 -17.00 35.59 -20.66
N VAL A 18 -16.22 35.35 -19.61
CA VAL A 18 -16.55 35.74 -18.24
C VAL A 18 -16.65 37.26 -18.22
N LYS A 19 -17.86 37.80 -18.14
CA LYS A 19 -18.06 39.24 -17.95
C LYS A 19 -17.41 39.61 -16.61
N ALA A 20 -16.59 40.66 -16.62
CA ALA A 20 -15.78 41.15 -15.50
C ALA A 20 -16.59 41.65 -14.27
N ASN A 21 -17.85 41.25 -14.11
CA ASN A 21 -18.68 41.60 -12.96
C ASN A 21 -18.12 41.03 -11.64
N ALA A 22 -17.38 39.92 -11.69
CA ALA A 22 -16.67 39.38 -10.52
C ALA A 22 -15.58 40.33 -9.99
N PHE A 23 -15.07 41.25 -10.82
CA PHE A 23 -14.03 42.20 -10.42
C PHE A 23 -14.60 43.38 -9.62
N SER A 24 -15.85 43.78 -9.91
CA SER A 24 -16.56 44.82 -9.17
C SER A 24 -16.93 44.37 -7.75
N GLU A 25 -17.12 43.07 -7.52
CA GLU A 25 -17.38 42.53 -6.18
C GLU A 25 -16.12 42.46 -5.32
N VAL A 26 -14.97 42.13 -5.92
CA VAL A 26 -13.71 41.95 -5.16
C VAL A 26 -12.95 43.27 -4.96
N PHE A 27 -13.07 44.22 -5.90
CA PHE A 27 -12.32 45.49 -5.89
C PHE A 27 -13.18 46.75 -5.89
N GLY A 28 -14.50 46.59 -5.71
CA GLY A 28 -15.44 47.71 -5.69
C GLY A 28 -15.64 48.39 -7.05
N SER A 29 -16.40 49.49 -7.03
CA SER A 29 -16.71 50.30 -8.21
C SER A 29 -15.48 50.96 -8.84
N GLU A 30 -14.41 51.16 -8.07
CA GLU A 30 -13.16 51.77 -8.52
C GLU A 30 -12.36 50.84 -9.45
N GLY A 31 -12.34 49.53 -9.16
CA GLY A 31 -11.68 48.53 -10.00
C GLY A 31 -12.35 48.36 -11.38
N ALA A 32 -13.68 48.50 -11.42
CA ALA A 32 -14.47 48.45 -12.65
C ALA A 32 -14.33 49.74 -13.49
N ALA A 33 -14.30 50.91 -12.83
CA ALA A 33 -14.08 52.20 -13.49
C ALA A 33 -12.69 52.29 -14.17
N GLY A 34 -11.69 51.60 -13.64
CA GLY A 34 -10.35 51.50 -14.23
C GLY A 34 -10.30 50.78 -15.59
N ILE A 35 -11.28 49.93 -15.92
CA ILE A 35 -11.33 49.20 -17.20
C ILE A 35 -11.74 50.13 -18.36
N GLY A 36 -12.56 51.14 -18.08
CA GLY A 36 -13.02 52.13 -19.06
C GLY A 36 -12.06 53.30 -19.31
N ASN A 37 -11.08 53.53 -18.43
CA ASN A 37 -10.10 54.61 -18.54
C ASN A 37 -8.72 54.08 -18.97
N SER A 38 -8.25 54.47 -20.15
CA SER A 38 -7.01 53.95 -20.76
C SER A 38 -5.75 54.13 -19.90
N LYS A 39 -5.70 55.14 -19.02
CA LYS A 39 -4.54 55.40 -18.14
C LYS A 39 -4.52 54.53 -16.87
N MET A 40 -5.68 54.10 -16.37
CA MET A 40 -5.78 53.26 -15.16
C MET A 40 -5.99 51.77 -15.46
N ARG A 41 -6.25 51.45 -16.73
CA ARG A 41 -6.49 50.08 -17.21
C ARG A 41 -5.32 49.13 -16.97
N SER A 42 -4.08 49.61 -17.09
CA SER A 42 -2.88 48.80 -16.81
C SER A 42 -2.78 48.38 -15.34
N ILE A 43 -3.13 49.28 -14.42
CA ILE A 43 -3.09 49.05 -12.97
C ILE A 43 -4.20 48.07 -12.57
N SER A 44 -5.42 48.29 -13.06
CA SER A 44 -6.54 47.36 -12.82
C SER A 44 -6.19 45.96 -13.32
N TYR A 45 -5.67 45.81 -14.55
CA TYR A 45 -5.23 44.51 -15.06
C TYR A 45 -4.14 43.87 -14.20
N THR A 46 -3.15 44.65 -13.77
CA THR A 46 -2.04 44.16 -12.94
C THR A 46 -2.56 43.61 -11.60
N PHE A 47 -3.51 44.28 -10.96
CA PHE A 47 -4.12 43.79 -9.73
C PHE A 47 -4.93 42.50 -9.94
N GLN A 48 -5.65 42.36 -11.06
CA GLN A 48 -6.36 41.10 -11.35
C GLN A 48 -5.38 39.95 -11.53
N TYR A 49 -4.31 40.16 -12.31
CA TYR A 49 -3.27 39.15 -12.47
C TYR A 49 -2.59 38.83 -11.14
N PHE A 50 -2.28 39.84 -10.33
CA PHE A 50 -1.67 39.65 -9.03
C PHE A 50 -2.56 38.83 -8.08
N THR A 51 -3.86 39.12 -8.02
CA THR A 51 -4.79 38.38 -7.17
C THR A 51 -5.08 36.98 -7.69
N LEU A 52 -5.13 36.78 -9.01
CA LEU A 52 -5.22 35.45 -9.60
C LEU A 52 -3.97 34.62 -9.30
N ILE A 53 -2.78 35.19 -9.51
CA ILE A 53 -1.51 34.53 -9.21
C ILE A 53 -1.37 34.25 -7.71
N GLY A 54 -1.78 35.19 -6.86
CA GLY A 54 -1.76 35.05 -5.41
C GLY A 54 -2.69 33.94 -4.92
N SER A 55 -3.92 33.88 -5.44
CA SER A 55 -4.89 32.84 -5.06
C SER A 55 -4.48 31.46 -5.58
N LEU A 56 -4.04 31.36 -6.84
CA LEU A 56 -3.49 30.12 -7.40
C LEU A 56 -2.25 29.65 -6.63
N GLY A 57 -1.34 30.57 -6.32
CA GLY A 57 -0.13 30.28 -5.55
C GLY A 57 -0.45 29.79 -4.14
N TYR A 58 -1.45 30.39 -3.47
CA TYR A 58 -1.91 29.94 -2.16
C TYR A 58 -2.48 28.52 -2.22
N VAL A 59 -3.38 28.24 -3.18
CA VAL A 59 -3.96 26.90 -3.35
C VAL A 59 -2.88 25.87 -3.69
N ALA A 60 -1.98 26.18 -4.62
CA ALA A 60 -0.87 25.30 -4.99
C ALA A 60 0.04 25.01 -3.78
N LYS A 61 0.35 26.03 -2.97
CA LYS A 61 1.13 25.87 -1.74
C LYS A 61 0.43 24.97 -0.73
N GLN A 62 -0.88 25.10 -0.56
CA GLN A 62 -1.64 24.24 0.36
C GLN A 62 -1.71 22.79 -0.13
N LEU A 63 -1.87 22.56 -1.43
CA LEU A 63 -1.82 21.22 -2.01
C LEU A 63 -0.44 20.57 -1.87
N TYR A 64 0.64 21.34 -2.05
CA TYR A 64 1.98 20.84 -1.80
C TYR A 64 2.18 20.51 -0.31
N ASN A 65 1.88 21.44 0.58
CA ASN A 65 2.06 21.27 2.02
C ASN A 65 1.22 20.12 2.62
N SER A 66 0.09 19.76 2.00
CA SER A 66 -0.75 18.64 2.43
C SER A 66 -0.29 17.28 1.91
N GLY A 67 0.72 17.23 1.02
CA GLY A 67 1.18 15.99 0.39
C GLY A 67 0.31 15.54 -0.78
N PHE A 68 -0.65 16.34 -1.25
CA PHE A 68 -1.52 15.97 -2.38
C PHE A 68 -0.73 15.66 -3.66
N MET A 69 0.44 16.28 -3.83
CA MET A 69 1.31 16.10 -4.99
C MET A 69 2.31 14.93 -4.85
N GLU A 70 2.20 14.13 -3.79
CA GLU A 70 3.02 12.92 -3.55
C GLU A 70 3.05 11.95 -4.76
N PRO A 71 1.94 11.66 -5.48
CA PRO A 71 1.98 10.79 -6.65
C PRO A 71 2.84 11.33 -7.81
N LEU A 72 3.15 12.62 -7.81
CA LEU A 72 4.02 13.27 -8.80
C LEU A 72 5.48 13.37 -8.32
N GLY A 73 5.81 12.81 -7.16
CA GLY A 73 7.14 12.89 -6.55
C GLY A 73 7.45 14.27 -5.94
N LEU A 74 6.44 15.14 -5.79
CA LEU A 74 6.59 16.45 -5.19
C LEU A 74 6.01 16.42 -3.78
N MET A 75 6.87 16.28 -2.78
CA MET A 75 6.46 16.17 -1.39
C MET A 75 7.26 17.11 -0.49
N PRO A 76 6.62 17.81 0.46
CA PRO A 76 7.33 18.66 1.41
C PRO A 76 8.18 17.82 2.37
N GLU A 77 9.36 18.34 2.72
CA GLU A 77 10.26 17.73 3.70
C GLU A 77 9.58 17.45 5.05
N SER A 78 8.60 18.27 5.44
CA SER A 78 7.84 18.07 6.68
C SER A 78 7.08 16.74 6.68
N ILE A 79 6.50 16.32 5.54
CA ILE A 79 5.79 15.03 5.43
C ILE A 79 6.78 13.89 5.26
N HIS A 80 7.81 14.09 4.43
CA HIS A 80 8.90 13.14 4.25
C HIS A 80 9.53 12.71 5.59
N ASN A 81 9.72 13.67 6.50
CA ASN A 81 10.32 13.43 7.81
C ASN A 81 9.36 12.84 8.85
N LEU A 82 8.04 12.81 8.61
CA LEU A 82 7.08 12.16 9.52
C LEU A 82 7.23 10.64 9.54
N SER A 83 7.62 10.05 8.41
CA SER A 83 7.85 8.61 8.30
C SER A 83 9.11 8.33 7.48
N PRO A 84 10.29 8.41 8.13
CA PRO A 84 11.57 8.10 7.49
C PRO A 84 11.67 6.65 6.98
N LEU A 85 10.75 5.78 7.41
CA LEU A 85 10.65 4.39 6.95
C LEU A 85 9.79 4.26 5.68
N ALA A 86 8.69 5.01 5.57
CA ALA A 86 7.84 4.97 4.39
C ALA A 86 8.46 5.74 3.21
N TYR A 87 9.27 6.75 3.52
CA TYR A 87 9.84 7.67 2.53
C TYR A 87 11.35 7.59 2.43
N LYS A 88 11.97 6.52 2.94
CA LYS A 88 13.42 6.37 2.81
C LYS A 88 13.80 6.28 1.34
N ASP A 89 14.59 7.23 0.86
CA ASP A 89 15.26 7.15 -0.43
C ASP A 89 16.11 5.88 -0.45
N ASP A 90 15.59 4.91 -1.19
CA ASP A 90 16.16 3.62 -1.51
C ASP A 90 16.67 2.76 -0.35
N PHE A 91 16.46 1.46 -0.49
CA PHE A 91 17.24 0.46 0.22
C PHE A 91 18.71 0.53 -0.25
N LEU A 92 19.42 1.62 0.05
CA LEU A 92 20.86 1.66 -0.02
C LEU A 92 21.34 0.67 1.02
N ILE A 93 21.66 -0.55 0.56
CA ILE A 93 22.26 -1.60 1.37
C ILE A 93 23.59 -1.05 1.88
N ASN A 94 23.55 -0.43 3.05
CA ASN A 94 24.74 -0.04 3.77
C ASN A 94 25.46 -1.33 4.20
N LYS A 95 26.80 -1.35 4.12
CA LYS A 95 27.64 -2.48 4.56
C LYS A 95 27.30 -2.97 5.97
N TYR A 96 26.82 -2.07 6.84
CA TYR A 96 26.36 -2.41 8.19
C TYR A 96 25.03 -3.19 8.24
N ASN A 97 24.14 -3.00 7.25
CA ASN A 97 22.86 -3.71 7.17
C ASN A 97 22.96 -5.00 6.34
N ALA A 98 23.95 -5.10 5.45
CA ALA A 98 24.17 -6.27 4.61
C ALA A 98 24.38 -7.56 5.43
N SER A 99 25.06 -7.47 6.59
CA SER A 99 25.24 -8.60 7.50
C SER A 99 23.92 -9.03 8.15
N ALA A 100 23.07 -8.08 8.55
CA ALA A 100 21.76 -8.36 9.11
C ALA A 100 20.83 -9.02 8.07
N TYR A 101 20.84 -8.54 6.83
CA TYR A 101 20.10 -9.17 5.73
C TYR A 101 20.62 -10.58 5.42
N ALA A 102 21.94 -10.78 5.37
CA ALA A 102 22.53 -12.09 5.15
C ALA A 102 22.22 -13.09 6.29
N VAL A 103 22.13 -12.62 7.54
CA VAL A 103 21.67 -13.45 8.66
C VAL A 103 20.18 -13.76 8.54
N GLY A 104 19.36 -12.80 8.13
CA GLY A 104 17.94 -13.01 7.85
C GLY A 104 17.71 -14.08 6.78
N GLU A 105 18.43 -14.00 5.66
CA GLU A 105 18.38 -14.97 4.56
C GLU A 105 18.83 -16.38 5.01
N LYS A 106 19.89 -16.46 5.83
CA LYS A 106 20.32 -17.72 6.45
C LYS A 106 19.27 -18.29 7.41
N MET A 107 18.62 -17.46 8.23
CA MET A 107 17.54 -17.94 9.10
C MET A 107 16.34 -18.43 8.29
N GLU A 108 15.98 -17.73 7.21
CA GLU A 108 14.87 -18.11 6.34
C GLU A 108 15.14 -19.45 5.64
N SER A 109 16.35 -19.66 5.10
CA SER A 109 16.74 -20.95 4.52
C SER A 109 16.71 -22.10 5.53
N LEU A 110 17.16 -21.86 6.77
CA LEU A 110 17.06 -22.85 7.85
C LEU A 110 15.61 -23.16 8.23
N ASN A 111 14.75 -22.15 8.28
CA ASN A 111 13.33 -22.32 8.54
C ASN A 111 12.66 -23.13 7.42
N MET A 112 12.97 -22.85 6.15
CA MET A 112 12.46 -23.63 5.02
C MET A 112 12.87 -25.11 5.09
N LEU A 113 14.13 -25.39 5.44
CA LEU A 113 14.61 -26.76 5.61
C LEU A 113 13.89 -27.46 6.78
N ASN A 114 13.69 -26.75 7.89
CA ASN A 114 12.98 -27.27 9.04
C ASN A 114 11.51 -27.58 8.71
N ASP A 115 10.82 -26.69 8.00
CA ASP A 115 9.45 -26.90 7.55
C ASP A 115 9.34 -28.08 6.59
N TYR A 116 10.30 -28.23 5.68
CA TYR A 116 10.36 -29.38 4.78
C TYR A 116 10.56 -30.69 5.54
N LYS A 117 11.45 -30.70 6.54
CA LYS A 117 11.65 -31.86 7.42
C LYS A 117 10.38 -32.22 8.17
N ILE A 118 9.68 -31.25 8.76
CA ILE A 118 8.41 -31.46 9.46
C ILE A 118 7.35 -32.03 8.51
N LYS A 119 7.27 -31.51 7.27
CA LYS A 119 6.35 -32.03 6.25
C LYS A 119 6.66 -33.47 5.86
N ILE A 120 7.94 -33.84 5.72
CA ILE A 120 8.36 -35.22 5.45
C ILE A 120 8.01 -36.14 6.63
N GLU A 121 8.30 -35.73 7.86
CA GLU A 121 8.00 -36.54 9.05
C GLU A 121 6.50 -36.76 9.22
N LYS A 122 5.68 -35.76 8.89
CA LYS A 122 4.20 -35.87 8.89
C LYS A 122 3.62 -36.55 7.65
N ASN A 123 4.44 -36.88 6.65
CA ASN A 123 3.95 -37.51 5.43
C ASN A 123 3.45 -38.93 5.74
N PRO A 124 2.18 -39.27 5.44
CA PRO A 124 1.62 -40.58 5.69
C PRO A 124 2.31 -41.71 4.90
N PHE A 125 3.03 -41.36 3.83
CA PHE A 125 3.79 -42.29 2.97
C PHE A 125 5.30 -42.28 3.23
N SER A 126 5.77 -41.64 4.31
CA SER A 126 7.20 -41.73 4.69
C SER A 126 7.56 -43.15 5.14
N MET A 127 8.83 -43.54 4.98
CA MET A 127 9.28 -44.87 5.41
C MET A 127 9.00 -45.10 6.91
N ARG A 128 9.20 -44.06 7.73
CA ARG A 128 8.95 -44.08 9.18
C ARG A 128 7.45 -44.19 9.52
N SER A 129 6.57 -43.53 8.78
CA SER A 129 5.12 -43.66 8.99
C SER A 129 4.60 -45.02 8.55
N ILE A 130 5.13 -45.57 7.45
CA ILE A 130 4.80 -46.92 6.97
C ILE A 130 5.23 -47.96 8.02
N GLU A 131 6.47 -47.87 8.52
CA GLU A 131 6.99 -48.74 9.56
C GLU A 131 6.15 -48.65 10.85
N SER A 132 5.82 -47.44 11.31
CA SER A 132 4.98 -47.25 12.50
C SER A 132 3.59 -47.87 12.34
N ARG A 133 2.96 -47.75 11.17
CA ARG A 133 1.64 -48.34 10.89
C ARG A 133 1.70 -49.86 10.84
N ASN A 134 2.74 -50.41 10.21
CA ASN A 134 2.95 -51.86 10.16
C ASN A 134 3.17 -52.44 11.57
N ASN A 135 4.03 -51.82 12.37
CA ASN A 135 4.27 -52.25 13.75
C ASN A 135 3.01 -52.15 14.62
N PHE A 136 2.22 -51.09 14.46
CA PHE A 136 0.93 -50.96 15.15
C PHE A 136 -0.04 -52.06 14.75
N ASN A 137 -0.20 -52.32 13.45
CA ASN A 137 -1.10 -53.36 12.94
C ASN A 137 -0.67 -54.75 13.40
N PHE A 138 0.64 -55.03 13.42
CA PHE A 138 1.18 -56.29 13.93
C PHE A 138 0.86 -56.49 15.41
N LYS A 139 1.13 -55.47 16.25
CA LYS A 139 0.79 -55.50 17.69
C LYS A 139 -0.71 -55.70 17.91
N LYS A 140 -1.55 -54.97 17.17
CA LYS A 140 -3.01 -55.12 17.25
C LYS A 140 -3.46 -56.52 16.86
N SER A 141 -2.89 -57.08 15.79
CA SER A 141 -3.19 -58.44 15.36
C SER A 141 -2.81 -59.48 16.42
N SER A 142 -1.64 -59.32 17.06
CA SER A 142 -1.22 -60.19 18.16
C SER A 142 -2.21 -60.11 19.32
N PHE A 143 -2.54 -58.89 19.75
CA PHE A 143 -3.48 -58.67 20.84
C PHE A 143 -4.86 -59.28 20.58
N LEU A 144 -5.41 -59.08 19.38
CA LEU A 144 -6.71 -59.66 18.99
C LEU A 144 -6.67 -61.20 18.92
N ASN A 145 -5.52 -61.77 18.56
CA ASN A 145 -5.35 -63.22 18.56
C ASN A 145 -5.33 -63.77 19.99
N ASP A 146 -4.65 -63.09 20.91
CA ASP A 146 -4.61 -63.45 22.32
C ASP A 146 -6.01 -63.36 22.95
N GLU A 147 -6.74 -62.26 22.70
CA GLU A 147 -8.12 -62.07 23.14
C GLU A 147 -9.06 -63.15 22.60
N ARG A 148 -8.92 -63.50 21.31
CA ARG A 148 -9.67 -64.62 20.71
C ARG A 148 -9.37 -65.93 21.41
N ASN A 149 -8.10 -66.24 21.67
CA ASN A 149 -7.71 -67.48 22.34
C ASN A 149 -8.24 -67.54 23.77
N GLU A 150 -8.23 -66.41 24.50
CA GLU A 150 -8.83 -66.31 25.83
C GLU A 150 -10.34 -66.60 25.80
N LEU A 151 -11.07 -66.02 24.84
CA LEU A 151 -12.50 -66.26 24.66
C LEU A 151 -12.76 -67.74 24.32
N ILE A 152 -12.00 -68.32 23.40
CA ILE A 152 -12.13 -69.74 23.05
C ILE A 152 -11.92 -70.62 24.28
N ASN A 153 -10.86 -70.37 25.05
CA ASN A 153 -10.57 -71.12 26.27
C ASN A 153 -11.66 -70.99 27.33
N ARG A 154 -12.31 -69.82 27.42
CA ARG A 154 -13.43 -69.59 28.34
C ARG A 154 -14.66 -70.42 27.99
N TYR A 155 -14.97 -70.57 26.70
CA TYR A 155 -16.20 -71.26 26.26
C TYR A 155 -16.01 -72.76 25.94
N LEU A 156 -14.77 -73.23 25.76
CA LEU A 156 -14.47 -74.65 25.49
C LEU A 156 -14.01 -75.45 26.73
N ASN A 157 -13.64 -74.78 27.83
CA ASN A 157 -13.27 -75.44 29.09
C ASN A 157 -14.39 -75.40 30.16
N ASP A 158 -15.61 -75.03 29.77
CA ASP A 158 -16.87 -75.37 30.45
C ASP A 158 -17.48 -76.62 29.80
#